data_AF-A0A6B3FI46-F1
#
_entry.id   AF-A0A6B3FI46-F1
#
_cell.length_a   1.000
_cell.length_b   1.000
_cell.length_c   1.000
_cell.angle_alpha   90.00
_cell.angle_beta   90.00
_cell.angle_gamma   90.00
#
_symmetry.space_group_name_H-M   'P 1'
#
loop_
_entity.id
_entity.type
_entity.pdbx_description
1 polymer ?
#
loop_
_entity_poly.entity_id
_entity_poly.type
_entity_poly.pdbx_seq_one_letter_code
_entity_poly.pdbx_strand_id
1 'polypeptide(L)'
;ITGEIETHFADAVVLASGGYGNVFYLSTNAMNSNATAIWRAHRKGAYFANPCFTQIHPTCIPRTGDHQSKLTLMSESLRNDGRI
;
A
#
# COMPACT_ATOMS: atom_id res chain seq x y z
N ILE A 1 16.98 -5.26 13.77
CA ILE A 1 15.75 -5.57 14.55
C ILE A 1 16.14 -6.68 15.53
N THR A 2 15.92 -6.49 16.84
CA THR A 2 16.33 -7.44 17.89
C THR A 2 15.43 -8.67 17.97
N GLY A 3 14.19 -8.57 17.49
CA GLY A 3 13.20 -9.65 17.52
C GLY A 3 12.45 -9.77 18.85
N GLU A 4 12.74 -8.89 19.82
CA GLU A 4 12.00 -8.83 21.08
C GLU A 4 10.54 -8.43 20.83
N ILE A 5 9.64 -9.04 21.62
CA ILE A 5 8.20 -8.80 21.55
C ILE A 5 7.79 -7.98 22.77
N GLU A 6 7.08 -6.89 22.52
CA GLU A 6 6.54 -6.01 23.55
C GLU A 6 5.02 -5.84 23.39
N THR A 7 4.35 -5.48 24.49
CA THR A 7 2.90 -5.23 24.52
C THR A 7 2.64 -3.80 24.95
N HIS A 8 1.82 -3.09 24.18
CA HIS A 8 1.40 -1.72 24.46
C HIS A 8 -0.10 -1.71 24.78
N PHE A 9 -0.48 -1.18 25.95
CA PHE A 9 -1.86 -1.08 26.40
C PHE A 9 -2.37 0.36 26.29
N ALA A 10 -3.63 0.53 25.89
CA ALA A 10 -4.33 1.81 25.84
C ALA A 10 -5.85 1.57 25.89
N ASP A 11 -6.62 2.57 26.31
CA ASP A 11 -8.10 2.51 26.30
C ASP A 11 -8.66 2.36 24.88
N ALA A 12 -7.96 2.94 23.88
CA ALA A 12 -8.27 2.80 22.48
C ALA A 12 -6.99 2.76 21.63
N VAL A 13 -7.01 1.99 20.54
CA VAL A 13 -5.90 1.87 19.58
C VAL A 13 -6.41 2.15 18.18
N VAL A 14 -5.76 3.08 17.47
CA VAL A 14 -6.06 3.41 16.08
C VAL A 14 -4.98 2.84 15.16
N LEU A 15 -5.38 2.01 14.20
CA LEU A 15 -4.47 1.48 13.17
C LEU A 15 -4.49 2.37 11.93
N ALA A 16 -3.41 3.12 11.71
CA ALA A 16 -3.19 3.98 10.53
C ALA A 16 -2.06 3.43 9.63
N SER A 17 -2.10 2.13 9.35
CA SER A 17 -0.97 1.38 8.75
C SER A 17 -0.79 1.54 7.23
N GLY A 18 -1.55 2.41 6.58
CA GLY A 18 -1.55 2.55 5.12
C GLY A 18 -2.32 1.45 4.38
N GLY A 19 -2.08 1.36 3.06
CA GLY A 19 -2.84 0.49 2.15
C GLY A 19 -2.25 -0.90 1.92
N TYR A 20 -2.88 -1.63 1.00
CA TYR A 20 -2.58 -3.04 0.69
C TYR A 20 -2.02 -3.26 -0.73
N GLY A 21 -1.58 -2.21 -1.44
CA GLY A 21 -1.23 -2.30 -2.85
C GLY A 21 -0.02 -3.19 -3.22
N ASN A 22 0.84 -3.60 -2.29
CA ASN A 22 1.91 -4.58 -2.58
C ASN A 22 1.41 -6.03 -2.71
N VAL A 23 0.10 -6.27 -2.60
CA VAL A 23 -0.47 -7.54 -3.09
C VAL A 23 -0.33 -7.66 -4.62
N PHE A 24 -0.10 -6.55 -5.32
CA PHE A 24 0.23 -6.50 -6.74
C PHE A 24 1.74 -6.39 -6.94
N TYR A 25 2.27 -7.13 -7.92
CA TYR A 25 3.71 -7.13 -8.22
C TYR A 25 4.21 -5.76 -8.70
N LEU A 26 3.44 -5.08 -9.56
CA LEU A 26 3.74 -3.72 -10.03
C LEU A 26 2.86 -2.72 -9.28
N SER A 27 3.48 -1.84 -8.50
CA SER A 27 2.76 -0.88 -7.66
C SER A 27 3.53 0.43 -7.50
N THR A 28 2.82 1.55 -7.42
CA THR A 28 3.41 2.84 -7.03
C THR A 28 3.59 2.97 -5.52
N ASN A 29 3.02 2.05 -4.74
CA ASN A 29 3.12 2.06 -3.28
C ASN A 29 4.57 1.80 -2.82
N ALA A 30 4.90 2.34 -1.64
CA ALA A 30 6.13 1.97 -0.96
C ALA A 30 6.10 0.48 -0.57
N MET A 31 7.26 -0.19 -0.55
CA MET A 31 7.38 -1.62 -0.21
C MET A 31 6.76 -2.00 1.15
N ASN A 32 6.70 -1.06 2.09
CA ASN A 32 6.11 -1.29 3.41
C ASN A 32 4.58 -1.17 3.46
N SER A 33 3.92 -0.76 2.38
CA SER A 33 2.44 -0.77 2.25
C SER A 33 1.92 -2.19 1.97
N ASN A 34 2.11 -3.08 2.94
CA ASN A 34 2.08 -4.54 2.77
C ASN A 34 0.87 -5.26 3.40
N ALA A 35 -0.20 -4.52 3.74
CA ALA A 35 -1.45 -5.06 4.28
C ALA A 35 -1.39 -5.79 5.63
N THR A 36 -0.23 -5.88 6.29
CA THR A 36 -0.06 -6.76 7.47
C THR A 36 -1.03 -6.44 8.61
N ALA A 37 -1.14 -5.16 8.99
CA ALA A 37 -1.96 -4.77 10.15
C ALA A 37 -3.46 -4.92 9.86
N ILE A 38 -3.94 -4.45 8.69
CA ILE A 38 -5.36 -4.58 8.31
C ILE A 38 -5.77 -6.05 8.17
N TRP A 39 -4.91 -6.90 7.58
CA TRP A 39 -5.19 -8.34 7.46
C TRP A 39 -5.26 -9.03 8.83
N ARG A 40 -4.35 -8.69 9.75
CA ARG A 40 -4.37 -9.22 11.13
C ARG A 40 -5.62 -8.78 11.89
N ALA A 41 -6.05 -7.52 11.73
CA ALA A 41 -7.28 -7.03 12.34
C ALA A 41 -8.51 -7.78 11.79
N HIS A 42 -8.59 -7.97 10.47
CA HIS A 42 -9.66 -8.74 9.85
C HIS A 42 -9.72 -10.19 10.37
N ARG A 43 -8.58 -10.86 10.48
CA ARG A 43 -8.49 -12.21 11.07
C ARG A 43 -8.92 -12.27 12.54
N LYS A 44 -8.99 -11.14 13.24
CA LYS A 44 -9.50 -11.01 14.62
C LYS A 44 -10.96 -10.54 14.67
N GLY A 45 -11.69 -10.56 13.56
CA GLY A 45 -13.12 -10.28 13.51
C GLY A 45 -13.48 -8.87 13.06
N ALA A 46 -12.51 -8.01 12.74
CA ALA A 46 -12.83 -6.71 12.14
C ALA A 46 -13.39 -6.89 10.72
N TYR A 47 -14.37 -6.07 10.34
CA TYR A 47 -14.86 -6.05 8.96
C TYR A 47 -13.82 -5.46 8.00
N PHE A 48 -13.75 -6.00 6.80
CA PHE A 48 -12.85 -5.54 5.74
C PHE A 48 -13.64 -5.21 4.49
N ALA A 49 -14.03 -3.94 4.36
CA ALA A 49 -14.87 -3.48 3.27
C ALA A 49 -14.10 -3.36 1.96
N ASN A 50 -14.73 -3.81 0.86
CA ASN A 50 -14.35 -3.51 -0.52
C ASN A 50 -12.86 -3.76 -0.91
N PRO A 51 -12.20 -4.84 -0.46
CA PRO A 51 -10.79 -5.09 -0.79
C PRO A 51 -10.54 -5.24 -2.30
N CYS A 52 -11.57 -5.61 -3.07
CA CYS A 52 -11.50 -5.74 -4.52
C CYS A 52 -11.51 -4.40 -5.29
N PHE A 53 -11.89 -3.28 -4.65
CA PHE A 53 -11.92 -1.97 -5.30
C PHE A 53 -10.53 -1.32 -5.25
N THR A 54 -9.62 -1.80 -6.09
CA THR A 54 -8.27 -1.25 -6.19
C THR A 54 -8.18 -0.24 -7.33
N GLN A 55 -7.70 0.97 -7.04
CA GLN A 55 -7.44 1.98 -8.04
C GLN A 55 -6.11 1.71 -8.77
N ILE A 56 -6.12 1.77 -10.10
CA ILE A 56 -4.92 1.74 -10.93
C ILE A 56 -4.65 3.14 -11.44
N HIS A 57 -3.43 3.64 -11.22
CA HIS A 57 -3.02 4.93 -11.75
C HIS A 57 -2.59 4.79 -13.22
N PRO A 58 -3.04 5.65 -14.15
CA PRO A 58 -2.76 5.48 -15.58
C PRO A 58 -1.31 5.76 -15.97
N THR A 59 -0.57 6.55 -15.19
CA THR A 59 0.80 6.99 -15.54
C THR A 59 1.81 6.75 -14.43
N CYS A 60 2.86 5.98 -14.73
CA CYS A 60 4.04 5.78 -13.90
C CYS A 60 5.28 5.68 -14.79
N ILE A 61 6.46 5.95 -14.22
CA ILE A 61 7.71 5.74 -14.93
C ILE A 61 7.85 4.24 -15.25
N PRO A 62 8.13 3.85 -16.50
CA PRO A 62 8.31 2.45 -16.89
C PRO A 62 9.38 1.75 -16.03
N ARG A 63 9.18 0.46 -15.78
CA ARG A 63 10.18 -0.35 -15.09
C ARG A 63 11.46 -0.44 -15.93
N THR A 64 12.63 -0.38 -15.30
CA THR A 64 13.92 -0.51 -15.99
C THR A 64 14.37 -1.96 -16.14
N GLY A 65 13.79 -2.90 -15.38
CA GLY A 65 14.06 -4.34 -15.49
C GLY A 65 13.11 -5.19 -14.63
N ASP A 66 13.23 -6.52 -14.73
CA ASP A 66 12.31 -7.49 -14.10
C ASP A 66 12.55 -7.69 -12.59
N HIS A 67 13.53 -7.00 -12.00
CA HIS A 67 13.71 -6.97 -10.54
C HIS A 67 12.95 -5.80 -9.88
N GLN A 68 12.36 -4.90 -10.66
CA GLN A 68 11.70 -3.70 -10.16
C GLN A 68 10.18 -3.91 -10.03
N SER A 69 9.71 -4.03 -8.78
CA SER A 69 8.29 -4.07 -8.42
C SER A 69 7.69 -2.69 -8.11
N LYS A 70 8.49 -1.83 -7.45
CA LYS A 70 8.09 -0.47 -7.10
C LYS A 70 8.24 0.46 -8.30
N LEU A 71 7.15 1.10 -8.69
CA LEU A 71 7.07 2.09 -9.75
C LEU A 71 7.10 3.50 -9.17
N THR A 72 7.63 4.45 -9.92
CA THR A 72 7.57 5.86 -9.55
C THR A 72 6.36 6.50 -10.22
N LEU A 73 5.50 7.11 -9.40
CA LEU A 73 4.30 7.81 -9.88
C LEU A 73 4.71 8.99 -10.77
N MET A 74 4.01 9.16 -11.88
CA MET A 74 4.00 10.42 -12.62
C MET A 74 2.68 11.12 -12.33
N SER A 75 2.76 12.33 -11.78
CA SER A 75 1.58 13.08 -11.35
C SER A 75 0.56 13.21 -12.48
N GLU A 76 -0.72 13.02 -12.15
CA GLU A 76 -1.85 13.32 -13.02
C GLU A 76 -1.80 14.75 -13.56
N SER A 77 -1.22 15.68 -12.80
CA SER A 77 -1.09 17.08 -13.21
C SER A 77 -0.36 17.25 -14.55
N LEU A 78 0.50 16.31 -14.96
CA LEU A 78 1.13 16.34 -16.28
C LEU A 78 0.10 16.24 -17.42
N ARG A 79 -0.89 15.36 -17.26
CA ARG A 79 -2.00 15.22 -18.23
C ARG A 79 -2.90 16.46 -18.22
N ASN A 80 -3.11 17.05 -17.04
CA ASN A 80 -3.86 18.30 -16.90
C ASN A 80 -3.14 19.51 -17.54
N ASP A 81 -1.81 19.52 -17.54
CA ASP A 81 -0.97 20.51 -18.23
C ASP A 81 -0.88 20.28 -19.75
N GLY A 82 -1.64 19.31 -20.29
CA GLY A 82 -1.68 19.03 -21.72
C GLY A 82 -0.50 18.22 -22.25
N ARG A 83 0.29 17.58 -21.38
CA ARG A 83 1.36 16.65 -21.79
C ARG A 83 0.73 15.30 -22.17
N ILE A 84 1.05 14.82 -23.38
CA ILE A 84 0.64 13.53 -23.94
C ILE A 84 1.87 12.67 -24.17
#